data_AF-A0A9W8BLC3-F1
#
_entry.id   AF-A0A9W8BLC3-F1
#
_cell.length_a   1.000
_cell.length_b   1.000
_cell.length_c   1.000
_cell.angle_alpha   90.00
_cell.angle_beta   90.00
_cell.angle_gamma   90.00
#
_symmetry.space_group_name_H-M   'P 1'
#
loop_
_entity.id
_entity.type
_entity.pdbx_description
1 polymer ?
#
loop_
_entity_poly.entity_id
_entity_poly.type
_entity_poly.pdbx_seq_one_letter_code
_entity_poly.pdbx_strand_id
1 'polypeptide(L)'
;MWATVTRIRAGGALQRVGTAARLGAMPSARAFAAPPQDPSSEAATVEAPLGMTAEEAAAKLSDSRPKTKKGLLLEKQRVRAHLRRLLPQFEATGSRRTKALNPPTMLDHTSSNLALETMMAAGMHLGHSASLWNPMNLPYIFGEREGVHIINLEHTMAALRRAAHFVKQEEPPAAGC
;
A
#
# COMPACT_ATOMS: atom_id res chain seq x y z
N MET A 1 59.55 10.22 24.60
CA MET A 1 59.23 11.63 24.91
C MET A 1 57.73 11.78 24.68
N TRP A 2 56.93 11.50 25.73
CA TRP A 2 56.17 12.50 26.51
C TRP A 2 55.07 13.14 25.66
N ALA A 3 53.84 12.60 25.73
CA ALA A 3 52.67 13.15 26.45
C ALA A 3 52.17 14.48 25.82
N THR A 4 50.89 14.63 25.48
CA THR A 4 49.90 15.10 26.47
C THR A 4 48.47 14.72 26.06
N VAL A 5 47.84 13.94 26.93
CA VAL A 5 46.40 13.71 27.00
C VAL A 5 45.76 14.97 27.60
N THR A 6 44.90 15.66 26.85
CA THR A 6 44.10 16.76 27.41
C THR A 6 42.72 16.24 27.80
N ARG A 7 42.59 16.01 29.11
CA ARG A 7 41.35 15.69 29.82
C ARG A 7 40.55 16.98 30.01
N ILE A 8 39.46 17.15 29.27
CA ILE A 8 38.46 18.19 29.57
C ILE A 8 37.44 17.60 30.55
N ARG A 9 37.50 18.11 31.78
CA ARG A 9 36.55 17.86 32.87
C ARG A 9 35.47 18.93 32.80
N ALA A 10 34.32 18.61 32.22
CA ALA A 10 33.11 19.41 32.40
C ALA A 10 32.23 18.68 33.41
N GLY A 11 32.22 19.20 34.64
CA GLY A 11 31.23 18.86 35.65
C GLY A 11 29.88 19.43 35.23
N GLY A 12 28.85 18.59 35.24
CA GLY A 12 27.49 18.97 34.92
C GLY A 12 26.57 17.86 35.39
N ALA A 13 25.87 18.13 36.48
CA ALA A 13 24.94 17.26 37.19
C ALA A 13 24.17 16.28 36.29
N LEU A 14 24.28 14.99 36.60
CA LEU A 14 23.27 13.99 36.23
C LEU A 14 21.95 14.40 36.90
N GLN A 15 21.12 15.15 36.19
CA GLN A 15 19.69 15.16 36.49
C GLN A 15 19.13 13.83 35.98
N ARG A 16 18.75 12.97 36.92
CA ARG A 16 17.85 11.86 36.64
C ARG A 16 16.50 12.47 36.26
N VAL A 17 16.25 12.67 34.97
CA VAL A 17 14.90 12.91 34.48
C VAL A 17 14.18 11.58 34.59
N GLY A 18 13.66 11.30 35.80
CA GLY A 18 12.64 10.30 36.00
C GLY A 18 11.39 10.78 35.28
N THR A 19 11.26 10.46 34.00
CA THR A 19 9.95 10.41 33.36
C THR A 19 9.21 9.27 34.02
N ALA A 20 8.52 9.59 35.11
CA ALA A 20 7.38 8.82 35.56
C ALA A 20 6.42 8.77 34.37
N ALA A 21 6.49 7.68 33.61
CA ALA A 21 5.46 7.30 32.66
C ALA A 21 4.20 7.14 33.50
N ARG A 22 3.46 8.24 33.62
CA ARG A 22 2.09 8.27 34.10
C ARG A 22 1.38 7.30 33.18
N LEU A 23 1.15 6.09 33.67
CA LEU A 23 0.22 5.12 33.09
C LEU A 23 -1.11 5.86 33.02
N GLY A 24 -1.33 6.54 31.90
CA GLY A 24 -2.62 7.09 31.56
C GLY A 24 -3.58 5.92 31.58
N ALA A 25 -4.52 5.98 32.52
CA ALA A 25 -5.62 5.04 32.61
C ALA A 25 -6.17 4.84 31.20
N MET A 26 -6.05 3.60 30.71
CA MET A 26 -6.71 3.18 29.47
C MET A 26 -8.19 3.55 29.63
N PRO A 27 -8.81 4.26 28.66
CA PRO A 27 -10.24 4.45 28.73
C PRO A 27 -10.87 3.06 28.78
N SER A 28 -11.55 2.81 29.90
CA SER A 28 -12.42 1.65 30.13
C SER A 28 -13.14 1.34 28.83
N ALA A 29 -13.08 0.07 28.41
CA ALA A 29 -13.77 -0.45 27.24
C ALA A 29 -15.19 0.11 27.24
N ARG A 30 -15.42 1.13 26.41
CA ARG A 30 -16.72 1.74 26.26
C ARG A 30 -17.58 0.62 25.71
N ALA A 31 -18.47 0.11 26.56
CA ALA A 31 -19.42 -0.93 26.23
C ALA A 31 -19.98 -0.58 24.85
N PHE A 32 -19.67 -1.42 23.87
CA PHE A 32 -20.24 -1.30 22.55
C PHE A 32 -21.74 -1.30 22.78
N ALA A 33 -22.39 -0.16 22.55
CA ALA A 33 -23.83 -0.06 22.70
C ALA A 33 -24.40 -1.13 21.77
N ALA A 34 -25.10 -2.10 22.35
CA ALA A 34 -25.80 -3.10 21.58
C ALA A 34 -26.68 -2.37 20.56
N PRO A 35 -26.64 -2.77 19.27
CA PRO A 35 -27.45 -2.12 18.26
C PRO A 35 -28.92 -2.18 18.70
N PRO A 36 -29.70 -1.11 18.45
CA PRO A 36 -31.13 -1.11 18.76
C PRO A 36 -31.78 -2.30 18.05
N GLN A 37 -32.44 -3.16 18.83
CA GLN A 37 -33.27 -4.22 18.27
C GLN A 37 -34.58 -3.59 17.82
N ASP A 38 -34.74 -3.48 16.50
CA ASP A 38 -36.01 -3.10 15.88
C ASP A 38 -37.05 -4.22 16.13
N PRO A 39 -38.24 -3.92 16.68
CA PRO A 39 -39.30 -4.91 16.92
C PRO A 39 -40.13 -5.15 15.65
N SER A 40 -39.48 -5.41 14.52
CA SER A 40 -40.17 -5.72 13.25
C SER A 40 -39.25 -6.41 12.24
N SER A 41 -38.79 -7.60 12.56
CA SER A 41 -38.60 -8.62 11.52
C SER A 41 -38.93 -9.96 12.14
N GLU A 42 -40.18 -10.39 11.94
CA GLU A 42 -40.51 -11.80 11.97
C GLU A 42 -39.38 -12.52 11.24
N ALA A 43 -38.77 -13.49 11.93
CA ALA A 43 -37.93 -14.46 11.28
C ALA A 43 -38.74 -14.98 10.10
N ALA A 44 -38.34 -14.59 8.89
CA ALA A 44 -38.60 -15.41 7.73
C ALA A 44 -37.85 -16.71 8.00
N THR A 45 -38.50 -17.57 8.77
CA THR A 45 -38.28 -19.00 8.80
C THR A 45 -38.42 -19.38 7.34
N VAL A 46 -37.30 -19.40 6.63
CA VAL A 46 -37.20 -20.16 5.40
C VAL A 46 -37.37 -21.58 5.89
N GLU A 47 -38.62 -22.03 5.91
CA GLU A 47 -39.00 -23.42 6.06
C GLU A 47 -38.11 -24.18 5.10
N ALA A 48 -37.13 -24.88 5.66
CA ALA A 48 -36.34 -25.83 4.91
C ALA A 48 -37.34 -26.74 4.19
N PRO A 49 -37.21 -26.98 2.87
CA PRO A 49 -38.18 -27.81 2.16
C PRO A 49 -38.26 -29.15 2.87
N LEU A 50 -39.42 -29.37 3.50
CA LEU A 50 -39.74 -30.57 4.26
C LEU A 50 -39.49 -31.79 3.36
N GLY A 51 -38.51 -32.60 3.73
CA GLY A 51 -38.23 -33.88 3.06
C GLY A 51 -36.79 -34.13 2.60
N MET A 52 -35.80 -33.34 3.02
CA MET A 52 -34.39 -33.68 2.78
C MET A 52 -33.62 -33.77 4.10
N THR A 53 -33.05 -34.94 4.38
CA THR A 53 -32.17 -35.14 5.54
C THR A 53 -30.89 -34.31 5.38
N ALA A 54 -30.26 -33.91 6.49
CA ALA A 54 -29.00 -33.14 6.46
C ALA A 54 -27.88 -33.86 5.68
N GLU A 55 -27.87 -35.20 5.69
CA GLU A 55 -26.98 -36.01 4.85
C GLU A 55 -27.35 -35.94 3.37
N GLU A 56 -28.63 -35.89 3.01
CA GLU A 56 -29.07 -35.78 1.62
C GLU A 56 -28.81 -34.38 1.03
N ALA A 57 -28.88 -33.33 1.86
CA ALA A 57 -28.45 -31.99 1.51
C ALA A 57 -26.92 -31.91 1.30
N ALA A 58 -26.14 -32.57 2.17
CA ALA A 58 -24.69 -32.67 2.03
C ALA A 58 -24.26 -33.52 0.81
N ALA A 59 -25.00 -34.59 0.50
CA ALA A 59 -24.78 -35.44 -0.67
C ALA A 59 -25.07 -34.68 -1.98
N LYS A 60 -26.18 -33.94 -2.07
CA LYS A 60 -26.48 -33.09 -3.26
C LYS A 60 -25.49 -31.94 -3.42
N LEU A 61 -24.96 -31.39 -2.31
CA LEU A 61 -23.91 -30.38 -2.34
C LEU A 61 -22.55 -30.94 -2.81
N SER A 62 -22.26 -32.21 -2.52
CA SER A 62 -21.04 -32.88 -2.96
C SER A 62 -21.05 -33.27 -4.45
N ASP A 63 -22.23 -33.52 -5.01
CA ASP A 63 -22.39 -34.07 -6.37
C ASP A 63 -22.57 -32.98 -7.46
N SER A 64 -22.84 -31.73 -7.08
CA SER A 64 -22.94 -30.59 -8.00
C SER A 64 -21.58 -30.00 -8.41
N ARG A 65 -20.47 -30.57 -7.93
CA ARG A 65 -19.11 -30.11 -8.24
C ARG A 65 -18.77 -30.50 -9.68
N PRO A 66 -18.43 -29.54 -10.56
CA PRO A 66 -18.12 -29.85 -11.95
C PRO A 66 -16.85 -30.70 -12.04
N LYS A 67 -17.01 -31.97 -12.40
CA LYS A 67 -15.91 -32.94 -12.58
C LYS A 67 -15.08 -32.67 -13.85
N THR A 68 -15.56 -31.80 -14.74
CA THR A 68 -14.93 -31.44 -16.02
C THR A 68 -14.31 -30.03 -16.00
N LYS A 69 -13.19 -29.84 -16.72
CA LYS A 69 -12.47 -28.56 -16.80
C LYS A 69 -13.35 -27.38 -17.27
N LYS A 70 -14.26 -27.63 -18.21
CA LYS A 70 -15.20 -26.62 -18.73
C LYS A 70 -16.25 -26.22 -17.70
N GLY A 71 -16.78 -27.19 -16.94
CA GLY A 71 -17.72 -26.92 -15.86
C GLY A 71 -17.09 -26.09 -14.73
N LEU A 72 -15.83 -26.41 -14.37
CA LEU A 72 -15.08 -25.66 -13.37
C LEU A 72 -14.83 -24.21 -13.80
N LEU A 73 -14.57 -23.97 -15.09
CA LEU A 73 -14.40 -22.63 -15.63
C LEU A 73 -15.69 -21.83 -15.53
N LEU A 74 -16.82 -22.42 -15.91
CA LEU A 74 -18.13 -21.78 -15.86
C LEU A 74 -18.54 -21.47 -14.41
N GLU A 75 -18.29 -22.39 -13.48
CA GLU A 75 -18.54 -22.16 -12.06
C GLU A 75 -17.62 -21.06 -11.51
N LYS A 76 -16.33 -21.07 -11.86
CA LYS A 76 -15.40 -19.98 -11.50
C LYS A 76 -15.86 -18.63 -12.05
N GLN A 77 -16.44 -18.59 -13.26
CA GLN A 77 -17.02 -17.38 -13.84
C GLN A 77 -18.26 -16.92 -13.07
N ARG A 78 -19.17 -17.84 -12.69
CA ARG A 78 -20.36 -17.56 -11.88
C ARG A 78 -19.99 -17.04 -10.50
N VAL A 79 -19.09 -17.73 -9.79
CA VAL A 79 -18.59 -17.34 -8.47
C VAL A 79 -17.90 -15.98 -8.55
N ARG A 80 -17.07 -15.74 -9.58
CA ARG A 80 -16.43 -14.43 -9.77
C ARG A 80 -17.44 -13.32 -10.07
N ALA A 81 -18.48 -13.58 -10.87
CA ALA A 81 -19.55 -12.62 -11.15
C ALA A 81 -20.39 -12.33 -9.90
N HIS A 82 -20.65 -13.35 -9.07
CA HIS A 82 -21.36 -13.20 -7.80
C HIS A 82 -20.54 -12.40 -6.79
N LEU A 83 -19.27 -12.75 -6.58
CA LEU A 83 -18.36 -12.00 -5.72
C LEU A 83 -18.18 -10.56 -6.17
N ARG A 84 -18.11 -10.29 -7.48
CA ARG A 84 -18.04 -8.92 -8.01
C ARG A 84 -19.23 -8.05 -7.58
N ARG A 85 -20.41 -8.64 -7.38
CA ARG A 85 -21.61 -7.93 -6.91
C ARG A 85 -21.59 -7.70 -5.39
N LEU A 86 -21.07 -8.66 -4.62
CA LEU A 86 -21.08 -8.62 -3.16
C LEU A 86 -19.93 -7.82 -2.56
N LEU A 87 -18.73 -7.90 -3.14
CA LEU A 87 -17.52 -7.31 -2.55
C LEU A 87 -17.62 -5.81 -2.20
N PRO A 88 -18.26 -4.94 -3.00
CA PRO A 88 -18.41 -3.53 -2.65
C PRO A 88 -19.19 -3.28 -1.35
N GLN A 89 -20.07 -4.21 -0.96
CA GLN A 89 -20.86 -4.11 0.28
C GLN A 89 -19.99 -4.33 1.54
N PHE A 90 -18.90 -5.06 1.41
CA PHE A 90 -18.01 -5.43 2.52
C PHE A 90 -16.69 -4.66 2.52
N GLU A 91 -16.45 -3.82 1.51
CA GLU A 91 -15.21 -3.06 1.38
C GLU A 91 -15.00 -2.04 2.53
N ALA A 92 -16.09 -1.55 3.13
CA ALA A 92 -16.06 -0.59 4.22
C ALA A 92 -15.95 -1.21 5.63
N THR A 93 -16.22 -2.51 5.78
CA THR A 93 -16.30 -3.18 7.10
C THR A 93 -14.93 -3.56 7.65
N GLY A 94 -13.92 -3.72 6.77
CA GLY A 94 -12.57 -4.11 7.15
C GLY A 94 -11.69 -2.95 7.64
N SER A 95 -10.45 -3.28 8.02
CA SER A 95 -9.42 -2.27 8.30
C SER A 95 -8.95 -1.59 7.02
N ARG A 96 -9.04 -0.26 6.93
CA ARG A 96 -8.55 0.51 5.79
C ARG A 96 -7.02 0.48 5.71
N ARG A 97 -6.47 -0.05 4.61
CA ARG A 97 -5.02 0.07 4.32
C ARG A 97 -4.70 1.50 3.87
N THR A 98 -3.97 2.25 4.68
CA THR A 98 -3.68 3.68 4.43
C THR A 98 -2.37 3.94 3.69
N LYS A 99 -1.43 2.98 3.69
CA LYS A 99 -0.09 3.12 3.08
C LYS A 99 0.25 1.94 2.15
N ALA A 100 -0.72 1.43 1.41
CA ALA A 100 -0.46 0.38 0.43
C ALA A 100 0.02 1.02 -0.87
N LEU A 101 1.21 0.63 -1.35
CA LEU A 101 1.64 0.94 -2.70
C LEU A 101 0.79 0.11 -3.68
N ASN A 102 -0.22 0.73 -4.28
CA ASN A 102 -0.99 0.12 -5.35
C ASN A 102 -0.42 0.56 -6.70
N PRO A 103 -0.12 -0.37 -7.64
CA PRO A 103 0.43 -0.01 -8.94
C PRO A 103 -0.40 1.02 -9.73
N PRO A 104 -1.75 1.00 -9.73
CA PRO A 104 -2.53 2.01 -10.47
C PRO A 104 -2.56 3.40 -9.81
N THR A 105 -2.29 3.54 -8.51
CA THR A 105 -2.28 4.85 -7.82
C THR A 105 -0.96 5.59 -7.97
N MET A 106 0.03 5.00 -8.65
CA MET A 106 1.24 5.73 -9.06
C MET A 106 0.95 6.80 -10.14
N LEU A 107 -0.28 6.93 -10.64
CA LEU A 107 -0.61 7.96 -11.61
C LEU A 107 -1.00 9.31 -10.98
N ASP A 108 -1.16 9.39 -9.66
CA ASP A 108 -1.61 10.62 -8.98
C ASP A 108 -0.46 11.57 -8.63
N HIS A 109 0.80 11.12 -8.71
CA HIS A 109 1.97 12.01 -8.54
C HIS A 109 2.25 12.76 -9.84
N THR A 110 1.44 13.78 -10.11
CA THR A 110 1.68 14.75 -11.19
C THR A 110 3.09 15.34 -11.12
N SER A 111 3.65 15.72 -12.28
CA SER A 111 5.02 16.24 -12.43
C SER A 111 5.33 17.48 -11.58
N SER A 112 4.30 18.19 -11.12
CA SER A 112 4.40 19.37 -10.25
C SER A 112 4.69 19.04 -8.78
N ASN A 113 4.32 17.85 -8.30
CA ASN A 113 4.48 17.43 -6.89
C ASN A 113 5.28 16.11 -6.79
N LEU A 114 6.51 16.13 -7.31
CA LEU A 114 7.44 15.02 -7.20
C LEU A 114 8.33 15.17 -5.95
N ALA A 115 8.23 14.20 -5.03
CA ALA A 115 9.11 14.04 -3.88
C ALA A 115 10.18 12.97 -4.17
N LEU A 116 11.36 13.11 -3.57
CA LEU A 116 12.48 12.15 -3.72
C LEU A 116 12.07 10.73 -3.27
N GLU A 117 11.28 10.63 -2.19
CA GLU A 117 10.77 9.36 -1.67
C GLU A 117 9.95 8.60 -2.72
N THR A 118 9.09 9.32 -3.45
CA THR A 118 8.27 8.74 -4.51
C THR A 118 9.12 8.26 -5.68
N MET A 119 10.14 9.04 -6.08
CA MET A 119 11.07 8.65 -7.15
C MET A 119 11.91 7.42 -6.76
N MET A 120 12.28 7.32 -5.49
CA MET A 120 12.98 6.17 -4.94
C MET A 120 12.07 4.94 -4.90
N ALA A 121 10.82 5.07 -4.45
CA ALA A 121 9.83 4.00 -4.43
C ALA A 121 9.45 3.51 -5.85
N ALA A 122 9.49 4.41 -6.84
CA ALA A 122 9.28 4.08 -8.25
C ALA A 122 10.50 3.40 -8.91
N GLY A 123 11.66 3.34 -8.24
CA GLY A 123 12.86 2.70 -8.77
C GLY A 123 13.65 3.52 -9.78
N MET A 124 13.46 4.85 -9.85
CA MET A 124 14.12 5.71 -10.85
C MET A 124 15.63 5.83 -10.69
N HIS A 125 16.17 5.49 -9.52
CA HIS A 125 17.59 5.57 -9.20
C HIS A 125 18.39 4.37 -9.72
N LEU A 126 17.73 3.32 -10.22
CA LEU A 126 18.38 2.11 -10.71
C LEU A 126 18.89 2.34 -12.14
N GLY A 127 20.21 2.43 -12.29
CA GLY A 127 20.90 2.56 -13.57
C GLY A 127 21.21 1.22 -14.23
N HIS A 128 22.18 1.25 -15.15
CA HIS A 128 22.70 0.05 -15.80
C HIS A 128 23.84 -0.58 -15.00
N SER A 129 24.26 -1.78 -15.43
CA SER A 129 25.42 -2.45 -14.87
C SER A 129 26.70 -1.63 -15.07
N ALA A 130 27.59 -1.66 -14.08
CA ALA A 130 28.85 -0.94 -14.07
C ALA A 130 29.84 -1.39 -15.15
N SER A 131 29.63 -2.53 -15.79
CA SER A 131 30.44 -2.97 -16.93
C SER A 131 30.01 -2.34 -18.25
N LEU A 132 28.77 -1.88 -18.37
CA LEU A 132 28.15 -1.38 -19.61
C LEU A 132 27.66 0.05 -19.42
N TRP A 133 28.60 0.96 -19.14
CA TRP A 133 28.29 2.38 -18.91
C TRP A 133 29.11 3.30 -19.81
N ASN A 134 28.54 4.47 -20.12
CA ASN A 134 29.19 5.52 -20.88
C ASN A 134 29.82 6.55 -19.92
N PRO A 135 31.14 6.87 -20.05
CA PRO A 135 31.83 7.82 -19.18
C PRO A 135 31.23 9.22 -19.17
N MET A 136 30.51 9.63 -20.22
CA MET A 136 29.82 10.92 -20.25
C MET A 136 28.70 11.04 -19.20
N ASN A 137 28.19 9.92 -18.67
CA ASN A 137 27.14 9.91 -17.66
C ASN A 137 27.66 10.02 -16.22
N LEU A 138 28.99 10.07 -16.03
CA LEU A 138 29.63 10.18 -14.72
C LEU A 138 29.03 11.25 -13.78
N PRO A 139 28.72 12.50 -14.23
CA PRO A 139 28.18 13.52 -13.32
C PRO A 139 26.78 13.22 -12.79
N TYR A 140 26.06 12.25 -13.38
CA TYR A 140 24.72 11.87 -12.94
C TYR A 140 24.71 10.63 -12.04
N ILE A 141 25.86 9.96 -11.88
CA ILE A 141 26.01 8.75 -11.07
C ILE A 141 26.35 9.17 -9.63
N PHE A 142 25.58 8.69 -8.66
CA PHE A 142 25.84 8.87 -7.24
C PHE A 142 26.90 7.88 -6.74
N GLY A 143 26.86 6.64 -7.23
CA GLY A 143 27.79 5.58 -6.87
C GLY A 143 27.41 4.24 -7.48
N GLU A 144 28.05 3.18 -7.02
CA GLU A 144 27.79 1.81 -7.45
C GLU A 144 27.48 0.92 -6.25
N ARG A 145 26.49 0.04 -6.39
CA ARG A 145 26.21 -1.05 -5.44
C ARG A 145 25.89 -2.30 -6.23
N GLU A 146 26.48 -3.44 -5.83
CA GLU A 146 26.19 -4.76 -6.41
C GLU A 146 26.36 -4.80 -7.95
N GLY A 147 27.30 -4.03 -8.50
CA GLY A 147 27.55 -3.99 -9.94
C GLY A 147 26.54 -3.18 -10.75
N VAL A 148 25.68 -2.38 -10.10
CA VAL A 148 24.69 -1.49 -10.73
C VAL A 148 24.99 -0.04 -10.32
N HIS A 149 24.97 0.87 -11.29
CA HIS A 149 25.09 2.30 -11.02
C HIS A 149 23.80 2.86 -10.43
N ILE A 150 23.96 3.64 -9.37
CA ILE A 150 22.87 4.37 -8.73
C ILE A 150 22.90 5.80 -9.26
N ILE A 151 21.79 6.23 -9.85
CA ILE A 151 21.61 7.56 -10.41
C ILE A 151 21.28 8.54 -9.28
N ASN A 152 21.86 9.75 -9.32
CA ASN A 152 21.54 10.81 -8.37
C ASN A 152 20.17 11.44 -8.70
N LEU A 153 19.20 11.18 -7.81
CA LEU A 153 17.82 11.67 -7.95
C LEU A 153 17.68 13.20 -7.86
N GLU A 154 18.60 13.92 -7.23
CA GLU A 154 18.54 15.38 -7.16
C GLU A 154 18.75 16.01 -8.54
N HIS A 155 19.74 15.50 -9.28
CA HIS A 155 19.98 15.89 -10.67
C HIS A 155 18.80 15.50 -11.58
N THR A 156 18.27 14.28 -11.41
CA THR A 156 17.10 13.82 -12.16
C THR A 156 15.88 14.69 -11.90
N MET A 157 15.61 15.07 -10.64
CA MET A 157 14.48 15.92 -10.27
C MET A 157 14.59 17.30 -10.93
N ALA A 158 15.77 17.92 -10.91
CA ALA A 158 16.00 19.22 -11.54
C ALA A 158 15.88 19.15 -13.08
N ALA A 159 16.38 18.10 -13.71
CA ALA A 159 16.24 17.89 -15.15
C ALA A 159 14.78 17.63 -15.54
N LEU A 160 14.07 16.82 -14.76
CA LEU A 160 12.67 16.47 -15.00
C LEU A 160 11.75 17.69 -14.88
N ARG A 161 11.96 18.55 -13.87
CA ARG A 161 11.21 19.81 -13.74
C ARG A 161 11.43 20.74 -14.93
N ARG A 162 12.66 20.84 -15.44
CA ARG A 162 12.98 21.62 -16.65
C ARG A 162 12.27 21.06 -17.88
N ALA A 163 12.31 19.74 -18.08
CA ALA A 163 11.63 19.08 -19.18
C ALA A 163 10.10 19.26 -19.10
N ALA A 164 9.52 19.07 -17.91
CA ALA A 164 8.08 19.26 -17.67
C ALA A 164 7.65 20.72 -17.94
N HIS A 165 8.46 21.69 -17.54
CA HIS A 165 8.21 23.10 -17.84
C HIS A 165 8.24 23.37 -19.34
N PHE A 166 9.23 22.85 -20.06
CA PHE A 166 9.33 22.98 -21.51
C PHE A 166 8.11 22.41 -22.22
N VAL A 167 7.69 21.18 -21.88
CA VAL A 167 6.49 20.55 -22.46
C VAL A 167 5.24 21.40 -22.20
N LYS A 168 5.09 21.94 -20.99
CA LYS A 168 3.96 22.81 -20.63
C LYS A 168 3.95 24.13 -21.41
N GLN A 169 5.11 24.62 -21.83
CA GLN A 169 5.22 25.84 -22.65
C GLN A 169 4.93 25.59 -24.12
N GLU A 170 5.35 24.44 -24.64
CA GLU A 170 5.14 24.04 -26.03
C GLU A 170 3.72 23.50 -26.29
N GLU A 171 3.01 23.07 -25.24
CA GLU A 171 1.61 22.67 -25.37
C GLU A 171 0.79 23.91 -25.76
N PRO A 172 0.22 23.96 -26.99
CA PRO A 172 -0.70 25.03 -27.33
C PRO A 172 -1.84 24.99 -26.31
N PRO A 173 -2.30 26.15 -25.79
CA PRO A 173 -3.39 26.17 -24.82
C PRO A 173 -4.51 25.34 -25.41
N ALA A 174 -4.87 24.25 -24.72
CA ALA A 174 -5.86 23.31 -25.20
C ALA A 174 -7.03 24.12 -25.76
N ALA A 175 -7.27 24.00 -27.07
CA ALA A 175 -8.39 24.64 -27.71
C ALA A 175 -9.63 24.14 -26.96
N GLY A 176 -10.16 25.01 -26.11
CA GLY A 176 -11.40 24.75 -25.40
C GLY A 176 -12.44 24.41 -26.45
N CYS A 177 -13.08 23.26 -26.29
CA CYS A 177 -14.32 22.97 -27.00
C CYS A 177 -15.35 24.05 -26.69
#